data_AF-A0A9X3B6W4-F1
#
_entry.id   AF-A0A9X3B6W4-F1
#
_cell.length_a   1.000
_cell.length_b   1.000
_cell.length_c   1.000
_cell.angle_alpha   90.00
_cell.angle_beta   90.00
_cell.angle_gamma   90.00
#
_symmetry.space_group_name_H-M   'P 1'
#
loop_
_entity.id
_entity.type
_entity.pdbx_description
1 polymer ?
#
loop_
_entity_poly.entity_id
_entity_poly.type
_entity_poly.pdbx_seq_one_letter_code
_entity_poly.pdbx_strand_id
1 'polypeptide(L)'
;MVKCVCIDDENRPAEIPVDKWVKKDEEYRITHVYFHPNQGIQGCTLYEKPLDESCKPYETFKLSRFAIHLEDLPAFIELCKLCTELNEVEIKELIEESELQTI
;
A
#
# COMPACT_ATOMS: atom_id res chain seq x y z
N MET A 1 -11.14 4.93 2.77
CA MET A 1 -10.58 3.78 2.02
C MET A 1 -10.42 4.22 0.58
N VAL A 2 -9.39 3.75 -0.12
CA VAL A 2 -9.06 4.19 -1.48
C VAL A 2 -8.84 2.97 -2.36
N LYS A 3 -9.38 2.98 -3.58
CA LYS A 3 -9.22 1.88 -4.52
C LYS A 3 -7.80 1.83 -5.07
N CYS A 4 -7.31 0.63 -5.32
CA CYS A 4 -6.06 0.39 -6.00
C CYS A 4 -6.10 -0.91 -6.80
N VAL A 5 -5.19 -1.06 -7.75
CA VAL A 5 -4.98 -2.29 -8.53
C VAL A 5 -3.62 -2.85 -8.18
N CYS A 6 -3.53 -4.16 -7.91
CA CYS A 6 -2.24 -4.79 -7.72
C CYS A 6 -1.50 -4.93 -9.06
N ILE A 7 -0.31 -4.35 -9.17
CA ILE A 7 0.55 -4.38 -10.36
C ILE A 7 1.75 -5.34 -10.21
N ASP A 8 2.07 -5.72 -8.97
CA ASP A 8 3.15 -6.64 -8.61
C ASP A 8 2.71 -7.57 -7.47
N ASP A 9 2.46 -8.84 -7.81
CA ASP A 9 2.21 -9.95 -6.90
C ASP A 9 3.40 -10.92 -6.76
N GLU A 10 4.57 -10.55 -7.25
CA GLU A 10 5.76 -11.40 -7.18
C GLU A 10 6.36 -11.45 -5.76
N ASN A 11 7.22 -12.42 -5.50
CA ASN A 11 7.98 -12.52 -4.25
C ASN A 11 7.11 -12.58 -2.98
N ARG A 12 6.03 -13.38 -3.03
CA ARG A 12 5.24 -13.73 -1.84
C ARG A 12 6.14 -14.37 -0.77
N PRO A 13 6.19 -13.84 0.46
CA PRO A 13 6.85 -14.51 1.59
C PRO A 13 6.24 -15.88 1.87
N ALA A 14 7.07 -16.84 2.30
CA ALA A 14 6.60 -18.19 2.59
C ALA A 14 5.57 -18.22 3.73
N GLU A 15 5.69 -17.26 4.65
CA GLU A 15 4.86 -17.07 5.85
C GLU A 15 3.44 -16.59 5.52
N ILE A 16 3.23 -15.91 4.39
CA ILE A 16 1.90 -15.37 4.04
C ILE A 16 1.12 -16.42 3.24
N PRO A 17 -0.04 -16.90 3.72
CA PRO A 17 -0.87 -17.87 2.98
C PRO A 17 -1.22 -17.40 1.57
N VAL A 18 -1.33 -18.34 0.62
CA VAL A 18 -1.63 -18.05 -0.79
C VAL A 18 -2.97 -17.32 -0.95
N ASP A 19 -3.96 -17.69 -0.14
CA ASP A 19 -5.29 -17.07 -0.15
C ASP A 19 -5.30 -15.65 0.42
N LYS A 20 -4.25 -15.26 1.15
CA LYS A 20 -4.08 -13.91 1.70
C LYS A 20 -3.16 -13.01 0.88
N TRP A 21 -2.43 -13.60 -0.05
CA TRP A 21 -1.61 -12.83 -0.96
C TRP A 21 -2.48 -12.11 -2.00
N VAL A 22 -1.98 -10.96 -2.43
CA VAL A 22 -2.58 -10.19 -3.53
C VAL A 22 -2.30 -10.87 -4.86
N LYS A 23 -3.11 -10.55 -5.86
CA LYS A 23 -2.95 -11.07 -7.21
C LYS A 23 -2.88 -9.91 -8.18
N LYS A 24 -1.99 -10.02 -9.16
CA LYS A 24 -1.84 -9.03 -10.21
C LYS A 24 -3.15 -8.82 -10.97
N ASP A 25 -3.42 -7.57 -11.31
CA ASP A 25 -4.61 -7.07 -12.02
C ASP A 25 -5.94 -7.20 -11.23
N GLU A 26 -5.91 -7.57 -9.94
CA GLU A 26 -7.08 -7.49 -9.06
C GLU A 26 -7.18 -6.13 -8.33
N GLU A 27 -8.42 -5.70 -8.10
CA GLU A 27 -8.75 -4.47 -7.36
C GLU A 27 -8.83 -4.73 -5.85
N TYR A 28 -8.29 -3.80 -5.08
CA TYR A 28 -8.31 -3.81 -3.62
C TYR A 28 -8.63 -2.42 -3.06
N ARG A 29 -8.83 -2.35 -1.74
CA ARG A 29 -9.06 -1.08 -1.04
C ARG A 29 -8.04 -0.88 0.07
N ILE A 30 -7.22 0.16 -0.09
CA ILE A 30 -6.30 0.63 0.94
C ILE A 30 -7.10 1.22 2.09
N THR A 31 -6.87 0.68 3.29
CA THR A 31 -7.51 1.13 4.53
C THR A 31 -6.61 2.03 5.36
N HIS A 32 -5.30 1.84 5.27
CA HIS A 32 -4.30 2.61 6.02
C HIS A 32 -2.96 2.58 5.27
N VAL A 33 -2.19 3.65 5.39
CA VAL A 33 -0.83 3.77 4.84
C VAL A 33 0.14 3.97 6.00
N TYR A 34 1.26 3.29 5.97
CA TYR A 34 2.31 3.34 6.99
C TYR A 34 3.61 3.78 6.37
N PHE A 35 4.41 4.52 7.12
CA PHE A 35 5.81 4.74 6.79
C PHE A 35 6.67 3.87 7.70
N HIS A 36 7.59 3.12 7.11
CA HIS A 36 8.54 2.29 7.85
C HIS A 36 9.92 2.96 7.79
N PRO A 37 10.22 3.96 8.66
CA PRO A 37 11.39 4.81 8.52
C PRO A 37 12.71 4.03 8.57
N ASN A 38 12.78 2.98 9.39
CA ASN A 38 13.97 2.11 9.49
C ASN A 38 14.25 1.30 8.22
N GLN A 39 13.27 1.16 7.33
CA GLN A 39 13.39 0.43 6.07
C GLN A 39 13.35 1.36 4.85
N GLY A 40 12.95 2.63 5.02
CA GLY A 40 12.76 3.58 3.93
C GLY A 40 11.65 3.16 2.96
N ILE A 41 10.63 2.43 3.43
CA ILE A 41 9.53 1.93 2.58
C ILE A 41 8.17 2.33 3.13
N GLN A 42 7.17 2.31 2.26
CA GLN A 42 5.77 2.48 2.63
C GLN A 42 5.01 1.18 2.63
N GLY A 43 4.23 1.00 3.69
CA GLY A 43 3.31 -0.11 3.86
C GLY A 43 1.86 0.34 3.64
N CYS A 44 0.99 -0.59 3.31
CA CYS A 44 -0.45 -0.39 3.36
C CYS A 44 -1.19 -1.63 3.86
N THR A 45 -2.37 -1.41 4.43
CA THR A 45 -3.32 -2.48 4.74
C THR A 45 -4.45 -2.49 3.72
N LEU A 46 -4.93 -3.69 3.39
CA LEU A 46 -6.02 -3.90 2.44
C LEU A 46 -7.25 -4.45 3.15
N TYR A 47 -8.42 -3.97 2.76
CA TYR A 47 -9.69 -4.42 3.29
C TYR A 47 -9.97 -5.90 2.96
N GLU A 48 -9.69 -6.32 1.72
CA GLU A 48 -10.02 -7.65 1.21
C GLU A 48 -9.00 -8.72 1.65
N LYS A 49 -7.77 -8.31 1.96
CA LYS A 49 -6.64 -9.19 2.32
C LYS A 49 -5.99 -8.75 3.64
N PRO A 50 -6.71 -8.77 4.78
CA PRO A 50 -6.10 -8.40 6.04
C PRO A 50 -4.98 -9.38 6.42
N LEU A 51 -3.79 -8.84 6.68
CA LEU A 51 -2.69 -9.60 7.28
C LEU A 51 -2.95 -9.69 8.78
N ASP A 52 -3.08 -10.92 9.30
CA ASP A 52 -3.32 -11.19 10.72
C ASP A 52 -2.19 -12.03 11.31
N GLU A 53 -2.41 -12.61 12.50
CA GLU A 53 -1.45 -13.46 13.20
C GLU A 53 -0.85 -14.58 12.33
N SER A 54 -1.59 -15.12 11.36
CA SER A 54 -1.10 -16.17 10.44
C SER A 54 -0.05 -15.67 9.45
N CYS A 55 0.10 -14.36 9.30
CA CYS A 55 1.00 -13.71 8.36
C CYS A 55 2.27 -13.16 9.03
N LYS A 56 2.43 -13.33 10.35
CA LYS A 56 3.60 -12.85 11.07
C LYS A 56 4.89 -13.39 10.46
N PRO A 57 5.94 -12.54 10.33
CA PRO A 57 6.08 -11.21 10.94
C PRO A 57 5.50 -10.05 10.10
N TYR A 58 4.78 -10.33 9.01
CA TYR A 58 4.28 -9.31 8.10
C TYR A 58 2.92 -8.75 8.54
N GLU A 59 2.86 -7.43 8.65
CA GLU A 59 1.65 -6.70 9.09
C GLU A 59 1.09 -5.77 8.00
N THR A 60 1.90 -5.42 6.99
CA THR A 60 1.51 -4.53 5.88
C THR A 60 2.05 -5.04 4.54
N PHE A 61 1.34 -4.75 3.45
CA PHE A 61 1.88 -4.93 2.09
C PHE A 61 2.74 -3.74 1.71
N LYS A 62 3.72 -3.93 0.83
CA LYS A 62 4.44 -2.80 0.23
C LYS A 62 3.50 -1.99 -0.66
N LEU A 63 3.44 -0.68 -0.44
CA LEU A 63 2.56 0.22 -1.18
C LEU A 63 2.88 0.23 -2.69
N SER A 64 4.16 0.11 -3.06
CA SER A 64 4.63 0.08 -4.45
C SER A 64 4.07 -1.06 -5.30
N ARG A 65 3.42 -2.06 -4.68
CA ARG A 65 2.75 -3.16 -5.39
C ARG A 65 1.41 -2.75 -5.99
N PHE A 66 0.93 -1.56 -5.69
CA PHE A 66 -0.38 -1.09 -6.08
C PHE A 66 -0.31 0.19 -6.89
N ALA A 67 -1.09 0.24 -7.96
CA ALA A 67 -1.40 1.44 -8.71
C ALA A 67 -2.71 2.06 -8.20
N ILE A 68 -2.79 3.38 -8.25
CA ILE A 68 -3.98 4.14 -7.85
C ILE A 68 -4.46 4.90 -9.07
N HIS A 69 -5.77 4.84 -9.34
CA HIS A 69 -6.36 5.59 -10.43
C HIS A 69 -6.23 7.10 -10.18
N LEU A 70 -6.05 7.87 -11.25
CA LEU A 70 -5.93 9.34 -11.17
C LEU A 70 -7.10 10.00 -10.45
N GLU A 71 -8.31 9.48 -10.64
CA GLU A 71 -9.52 9.99 -9.98
C GLU A 71 -9.53 9.77 -8.47
N ASP A 72 -8.85 8.74 -7.99
CA ASP A 72 -8.76 8.37 -6.57
C ASP A 72 -7.53 8.98 -5.87
N LEU A 73 -6.62 9.60 -6.63
CA LEU A 73 -5.39 10.22 -6.11
C LEU A 73 -5.64 11.29 -5.02
N PRO A 74 -6.64 12.20 -5.14
CA PRO A 74 -6.92 13.16 -4.08
C PRO A 74 -7.30 12.47 -2.75
N ALA A 75 -8.12 11.41 -2.82
CA ALA A 75 -8.53 10.64 -1.66
C ALA A 75 -7.35 9.85 -1.06
N PHE A 76 -6.43 9.37 -1.91
CA PHE A 76 -5.18 8.76 -1.46
C PHE A 76 -4.30 9.73 -0.68
N ILE A 77 -4.08 10.93 -1.22
CA ILE A 77 -3.27 11.96 -0.56
C ILE A 77 -3.88 12.33 0.80
N GLU A 78 -5.20 12.45 0.87
CA GLU A 78 -5.91 12.68 2.14
C GLU A 78 -5.69 11.51 3.11
N LEU A 79 -5.78 10.27 2.65
CA LEU A 79 -5.52 9.09 3.48
C LEU A 79 -4.08 9.10 4.05
N CYS A 80 -3.07 9.38 3.22
CA CYS A 80 -1.68 9.48 3.66
C CYS A 80 -1.48 10.59 4.71
N LYS A 81 -2.17 11.73 4.56
CA LYS A 81 -2.14 12.85 5.53
C LYS A 81 -2.84 12.53 6.86
N LEU A 82 -3.82 11.63 6.86
CA LEU A 82 -4.53 11.25 8.09
C LEU A 82 -3.77 10.19 8.90
N CYS A 83 -2.94 9.40 8.23
CA CYS A 83 -2.17 8.32 8.84
C CYS A 83 -0.83 8.78 9.45
N THR A 84 -0.68 10.07 9.78
CA THR A 84 0.61 10.73 10.12
C THR A 84 1.39 10.06 11.27
N GLU A 85 2.25 9.10 10.91
CA GLU A 85 3.68 9.14 11.26
C GLU A 85 4.50 9.90 10.19
N LEU A 86 3.87 10.28 9.07
CA LEU A 86 4.47 11.04 7.98
C LEU A 86 4.41 12.56 8.24
N ASN A 87 5.54 13.25 8.13
CA ASN A 87 5.62 14.71 8.18
C ASN A 87 5.47 15.34 6.76
N GLU A 88 5.15 16.63 6.65
CA GLU A 88 4.79 17.29 5.37
C GLU A 88 5.87 17.18 4.27
N VAL A 89 7.12 16.92 4.65
CA VAL A 89 8.26 16.74 3.74
C VAL A 89 8.17 15.37 3.06
N GLU A 90 7.93 14.32 3.82
CA GLU A 90 7.83 12.93 3.31
C GLU A 90 6.63 12.77 2.36
N ILE A 91 5.56 13.56 2.53
CA ILE A 91 4.40 13.58 1.61
C ILE A 91 4.76 14.17 0.24
N LYS A 92 5.63 15.19 0.21
CA LYS A 92 6.08 15.79 -1.06
C LYS A 92 7.04 14.88 -1.81
N GLU A 93 7.98 14.26 -1.10
CA GLU A 93 8.88 13.24 -1.66
C GLU A 93 8.07 12.06 -2.19
N LEU A 94 7.01 11.64 -1.50
CA LEU A 94 6.05 10.66 -1.99
C LEU A 94 5.43 11.03 -3.33
N ILE A 95 5.01 12.28 -3.50
CA ILE A 95 4.36 12.76 -4.72
C ILE A 95 5.38 12.91 -5.86
N GLU A 96 6.63 13.25 -5.54
CA GLU A 96 7.73 13.39 -6.50
C GLU A 96 8.31 12.04 -6.93
N GLU A 97 8.46 11.07 -6.01
CA GLU A 97 8.83 9.68 -6.31
C GLU A 97 7.66 8.90 -6.90
N SER A 98 6.43 9.31 -6.58
CA SER A 98 5.22 8.90 -7.27
C SER A 98 5.08 9.64 -8.60
N GLU A 99 6.00 9.35 -9.51
CA GLU A 99 5.57 8.80 -10.81
C GLU A 99 4.76 7.50 -10.57
N LEU A 100 3.69 7.61 -9.78
CA LEU A 100 2.65 6.63 -9.56
C LEU A 100 2.24 6.27 -10.97
N GLN A 101 2.48 5.01 -11.34
CA GLN A 101 1.93 4.49 -12.58
C GLN A 101 0.43 4.65 -12.48
N THR A 102 -0.04 5.68 -13.16
CA THR A 102 -1.43 6.07 -13.22
C THR A 102 -1.97 5.35 -14.43
N ILE A 103 -2.97 4.51 -14.20
CA ILE A 103 -3.70 3.77 -15.23
C ILE A 103 -5.12 4.29 -15.36
#